data_AF-A0A4V2PTR6-F1
#
_entry.id   AF-A0A4V2PTR6-F1
#
_cell.length_a   1.000
_cell.length_b   1.000
_cell.length_c   1.000
_cell.angle_alpha   90.00
_cell.angle_beta   90.00
_cell.angle_gamma   90.00
#
_symmetry.space_group_name_H-M   'P 1'
#
loop_
_entity.id
_entity.type
_entity.pdbx_description
1 polymer ?
#
loop_
_entity_poly.entity_id
_entity_poly.type
_entity_poly.pdbx_seq_one_letter_code
_entity_poly.pdbx_strand_id
1 'polypeptide(L)'
;MDTTVANTGTEGKTWGGGNRPLGASYGKLMMWFFIVSDALTFSGFLAAYGFSRFKFIGEWPIADEVFTHVPFFHGNYPMIYVAFMTFILIMSSVTMVLAVDAGHHMNKAKVTLYMFLTIIGGAIFVGSQAWEWATFIQGDYGAVQTKGGNILQFGEYVDVDGEQKFKRISIDDFAVPVADVRVEHERKNGLWFVDEAPLPEYSVNEIYKGLEANPNILVRNQIINEEGEKTVLSREESLKQIKENGQLVVKGANLVVNEYGTSLFADFFFFITGFHGFHVFSGVVINIIIFFNVVLGTYERRGSYEMVEKVGLYWHFVDLVWVFVFTFFYLV
;
A
#
# COMPACT_ATOMS: atom_id res chain seq x y z
N MET A 1 -49.84 16.01 -50.76
CA MET A 1 -49.85 17.01 -49.68
C MET A 1 -48.77 16.60 -48.70
N ASP A 2 -47.57 17.14 -48.88
CA ASP A 2 -46.46 16.98 -47.96
C ASP A 2 -46.68 17.89 -46.75
N THR A 3 -46.77 17.32 -45.56
CA THR A 3 -46.70 18.06 -44.30
C THR A 3 -45.24 18.12 -43.87
N THR A 4 -44.55 19.17 -44.27
CA THR A 4 -43.23 19.52 -43.75
C THR A 4 -43.37 19.95 -42.29
N VAL A 5 -43.03 19.04 -41.38
CA VAL A 5 -42.82 19.39 -39.97
C VAL A 5 -41.54 20.23 -39.91
N ALA A 6 -41.68 21.52 -39.64
CA ALA A 6 -40.56 22.39 -39.37
C ALA A 6 -39.86 21.90 -38.09
N ASN A 7 -38.67 21.32 -38.24
CA ASN A 7 -37.78 21.05 -37.11
C ASN A 7 -37.39 22.38 -36.48
N THR A 8 -38.10 22.77 -35.42
CA THR A 8 -37.67 23.85 -34.53
C THR A 8 -36.32 23.45 -33.93
N GLY A 9 -35.24 24.15 -34.32
CA GLY A 9 -33.86 23.91 -33.92
C GLY A 9 -33.56 24.19 -32.43
N THR A 10 -34.42 23.70 -31.55
CA THR A 10 -34.40 23.90 -30.10
C THR A 10 -34.57 22.60 -29.32
N GLU A 11 -34.39 21.44 -29.94
CA GLU A 11 -34.14 20.22 -29.16
C GLU A 11 -32.65 20.15 -28.79
N GLY A 12 -32.35 20.46 -27.53
CA GLY A 12 -31.05 20.16 -26.92
C GLY A 12 -30.22 21.33 -26.41
N LYS A 13 -30.71 22.57 -26.44
CA LYS A 13 -30.00 23.72 -25.83
C LYS A 13 -30.41 23.89 -24.36
N THR A 14 -29.62 23.34 -23.45
CA THR A 14 -29.82 23.48 -22.00
C THR A 14 -29.23 24.77 -21.42
N TRP A 15 -28.42 25.52 -22.19
CA TRP A 15 -27.79 26.77 -21.75
C TRP A 15 -27.71 27.82 -22.87
N GLY A 16 -27.75 29.10 -22.50
CA GLY A 16 -27.72 30.25 -23.43
C GLY A 16 -26.44 30.40 -24.24
N GLY A 17 -25.36 29.69 -23.89
CA GLY A 17 -24.08 29.66 -24.61
C GLY A 17 -23.93 28.48 -25.60
N GLY A 18 -24.96 27.68 -25.84
CA GLY A 18 -24.89 26.45 -26.63
C GLY A 18 -24.63 25.20 -25.79
N ASN A 19 -24.42 24.05 -26.45
CA ASN A 19 -24.43 22.72 -25.79
C ASN A 19 -23.12 22.35 -25.07
N ARG A 20 -22.09 23.20 -25.10
CA ARG A 20 -20.75 22.91 -24.56
C ARG A 20 -20.08 24.17 -24.00
N PRO A 21 -20.23 24.50 -22.70
CA PRO A 21 -19.39 25.53 -22.09
C PRO A 21 -17.91 25.14 -22.27
N LEU A 22 -17.10 26.07 -22.80
CA LEU A 22 -15.66 25.88 -23.08
C LEU A 22 -15.30 24.74 -24.06
N GLY A 23 -16.26 24.24 -24.86
CA GLY A 23 -16.01 23.16 -25.82
C GLY A 23 -15.83 21.76 -25.20
N ALA A 24 -15.92 21.63 -23.86
CA ALA A 24 -15.86 20.36 -23.16
C ALA A 24 -17.22 19.65 -23.16
N SER A 25 -17.22 18.32 -23.26
CA SER A 25 -18.44 17.53 -23.10
C SER A 25 -18.83 17.46 -21.62
N TYR A 26 -20.13 17.32 -21.35
CA TYR A 26 -20.65 17.14 -19.98
C TYR A 26 -19.93 16.00 -19.25
N GLY A 27 -19.72 14.87 -19.93
CA GLY A 27 -19.01 13.73 -19.36
C GLY A 27 -17.55 14.03 -18.98
N LYS A 28 -16.84 14.83 -19.77
CA LYS A 28 -15.47 15.26 -19.42
C LYS A 28 -15.46 16.22 -18.24
N LEU A 29 -16.39 17.16 -18.17
CA LEU A 29 -16.50 18.09 -17.05
C LEU A 29 -16.81 17.37 -15.73
N MET A 30 -17.77 16.43 -15.74
CA MET A 30 -18.08 15.63 -14.55
C MET A 30 -16.90 14.75 -14.12
N MET A 31 -16.12 14.24 -15.07
CA MET A 31 -14.89 13.50 -14.77
C MET A 31 -13.87 14.38 -14.03
N TRP A 32 -13.68 15.63 -14.45
CA TRP A 32 -12.80 16.56 -13.75
C TRP A 32 -13.28 16.89 -12.33
N PHE A 33 -14.58 17.11 -12.12
CA PHE A 33 -15.12 17.30 -10.77
C PHE A 33 -14.89 16.08 -9.88
N PHE A 34 -15.10 14.88 -10.41
CA PHE A 34 -14.82 13.63 -9.71
C PHE A 34 -13.33 13.51 -9.34
N ILE A 35 -12.42 13.74 -10.29
CA ILE A 35 -10.96 13.72 -10.07
C ILE A 35 -10.53 14.73 -9.00
N VAL A 36 -11.05 15.95 -9.05
CA VAL A 36 -10.72 16.99 -8.06
C VAL A 36 -11.23 16.60 -6.67
N SER A 37 -12.42 16.02 -6.57
CA SER A 37 -12.96 15.50 -5.31
C SER A 37 -12.04 14.43 -4.71
N ASP A 38 -11.67 13.42 -5.50
CA ASP A 38 -10.78 12.36 -5.04
C ASP A 38 -9.39 12.92 -4.66
N ALA A 39 -8.86 13.88 -5.42
CA ALA A 39 -7.60 14.54 -5.13
C ALA A 39 -7.61 15.22 -3.75
N LEU A 40 -8.71 15.88 -3.40
CA LEU A 40 -8.88 16.51 -2.08
C LEU A 40 -8.96 15.45 -0.97
N THR A 41 -9.64 14.33 -1.22
CA THR A 41 -9.69 13.20 -0.28
C THR A 41 -8.29 12.63 0.00
N PHE A 42 -7.50 12.33 -1.04
CA PHE A 42 -6.12 11.87 -0.88
C PHE A 42 -5.23 12.91 -0.20
N SER A 43 -5.40 14.19 -0.52
CA SER A 43 -4.66 15.28 0.12
C SER A 43 -4.92 15.34 1.62
N GLY A 44 -6.17 15.13 2.07
CA GLY A 44 -6.52 15.05 3.47
C GLY A 44 -5.83 13.89 4.19
N PHE A 45 -5.78 12.71 3.56
CA PHE A 45 -5.08 11.55 4.14
C PHE A 45 -3.56 11.75 4.21
N LEU A 46 -2.94 12.27 3.16
CA LEU A 46 -1.51 12.54 3.13
C LEU A 46 -1.12 13.63 4.13
N ALA A 47 -1.95 14.67 4.31
CA ALA A 47 -1.73 15.70 5.32
C ALA A 47 -1.84 15.13 6.75
N ALA A 48 -2.83 14.26 7.01
CA ALA A 48 -2.97 13.59 8.29
C ALA A 48 -1.78 12.67 8.61
N TYR A 49 -1.33 11.89 7.61
CA TYR A 49 -0.12 11.09 7.71
C TYR A 49 1.11 11.96 8.01
N GLY A 50 1.31 13.04 7.25
CA GLY A 50 2.44 13.95 7.43
C GLY A 50 2.48 14.58 8.83
N PHE A 51 1.33 14.98 9.37
CA PHE A 51 1.24 15.50 10.74
C PHE A 51 1.55 14.44 11.79
N SER A 52 1.00 13.24 11.66
CA SER A 52 1.28 12.13 12.56
C SER A 52 2.76 11.73 12.53
N ARG A 53 3.35 11.66 11.34
CA ARG A 53 4.78 11.39 11.17
C ARG A 53 5.64 12.46 11.83
N PHE A 54 5.31 13.74 11.64
CA PHE A 54 6.04 14.85 12.26
C PHE A 54 5.97 14.79 13.79
N LYS A 55 4.81 14.44 14.36
CA LYS A 55 4.62 14.31 15.81
C LYS A 55 5.42 13.15 16.40
N PHE A 56 5.52 12.02 15.69
CA PHE A 56 6.17 10.79 16.15
C PHE A 56 7.49 10.52 15.42
N ILE A 57 8.21 11.57 15.00
CA ILE A 57 9.40 11.43 14.15
C ILE A 57 10.48 10.55 14.79
N GLY A 58 10.60 10.60 16.12
CA GLY A 58 11.54 9.78 16.87
C GLY A 58 11.11 8.33 17.09
N GLU A 59 9.90 7.93 16.70
CA GLU A 59 9.37 6.56 16.89
C GLU A 59 8.88 5.94 15.58
N TRP A 60 8.94 6.69 14.48
CA TRP A 60 8.44 6.26 13.17
C TRP A 60 9.33 5.17 12.58
N PRO A 61 8.76 4.14 11.93
CA PRO A 61 9.56 3.13 11.26
C PRO A 61 10.41 3.71 10.12
N ILE A 62 11.60 3.14 9.94
CA ILE A 62 12.53 3.47 8.87
C ILE A 62 12.15 2.64 7.63
N ALA A 63 11.82 3.30 6.51
CA ALA A 63 11.30 2.64 5.31
C ALA A 63 12.24 1.54 4.77
N ASP A 64 13.55 1.79 4.79
CA ASP A 64 14.60 0.87 4.31
C ASP A 64 14.62 -0.47 5.07
N GLU A 65 14.19 -0.48 6.33
CA GLU A 65 14.12 -1.70 7.16
C GLU A 65 12.79 -2.44 7.05
N VAL A 66 11.77 -1.77 6.50
CA VAL A 66 10.42 -2.30 6.36
C VAL A 66 10.23 -2.97 5.01
N PHE A 67 10.71 -2.32 3.94
CA PHE A 67 10.42 -2.74 2.56
C PHE A 67 11.64 -3.37 1.90
N THR A 68 11.98 -4.60 2.30
CA THR A 68 13.18 -5.29 1.81
C THR A 68 12.91 -6.51 0.93
N HIS A 69 11.65 -6.94 0.87
CA HIS A 69 11.25 -8.19 0.21
C HIS A 69 11.05 -8.01 -1.29
N VAL A 70 11.53 -8.99 -2.06
CA VAL A 70 11.32 -9.09 -3.50
C VAL A 70 10.74 -10.47 -3.80
N PRO A 71 9.67 -10.59 -4.60
CA PRO A 71 9.13 -11.89 -4.97
C PRO A 71 10.20 -12.76 -5.63
N PHE A 72 10.28 -14.03 -5.21
CA PHE A 72 11.19 -15.05 -5.75
C PHE A 72 12.70 -14.84 -5.49
N PHE A 73 13.10 -13.75 -4.84
CA PHE A 73 14.49 -13.51 -4.45
C PHE A 73 14.61 -13.48 -2.92
N HIS A 74 15.51 -14.29 -2.38
CA HIS A 74 15.81 -14.31 -0.95
C HIS A 74 17.00 -13.37 -0.70
N GLY A 75 16.76 -12.27 -0.02
CA GLY A 75 17.77 -11.26 0.32
C GLY A 75 17.14 -9.96 0.80
N ASN A 76 17.92 -9.10 1.46
CA ASN A 76 17.50 -7.75 1.82
C ASN A 76 17.79 -6.81 0.65
N TYR A 77 16.73 -6.42 -0.07
CA TYR A 77 16.81 -5.47 -1.17
C TYR A 77 15.90 -4.26 -0.88
N PRO A 78 16.38 -3.30 -0.07
CA PRO A 78 15.58 -2.15 0.33
C PRO A 78 15.00 -1.41 -0.87
N MET A 79 13.69 -1.21 -0.87
CA MET A 79 12.92 -0.39 -1.82
C MET A 79 12.98 -0.79 -3.30
N ILE A 80 13.76 -1.79 -3.70
CA ILE A 80 13.91 -2.17 -5.12
C ILE A 80 12.59 -2.66 -5.70
N TYR A 81 11.85 -3.50 -4.97
CA TYR A 81 10.56 -4.00 -5.43
C TYR A 81 9.53 -2.88 -5.58
N VAL A 82 9.55 -1.94 -4.62
CA VAL A 82 8.68 -0.76 -4.60
C VAL A 82 8.98 0.15 -5.80
N ALA A 83 10.27 0.40 -6.10
CA ALA A 83 10.68 1.16 -7.26
C ALA A 83 10.25 0.48 -8.58
N PHE A 84 10.36 -0.84 -8.64
CA PHE A 84 9.92 -1.62 -9.80
C PHE A 84 8.41 -1.49 -10.04
N MET A 85 7.56 -1.64 -9.00
CA MET A 85 6.11 -1.49 -9.19
C MET A 85 5.72 -0.07 -9.64
N THR A 86 6.37 0.96 -9.10
CA THR A 86 6.16 2.35 -9.51
C THR A 86 6.58 2.56 -10.96
N PHE A 87 7.70 1.99 -11.39
CA PHE A 87 8.12 2.02 -12.79
C PHE A 87 7.08 1.37 -13.72
N ILE A 88 6.54 0.21 -13.34
CA ILE A 88 5.50 -0.48 -14.12
C ILE A 88 4.24 0.39 -14.24
N LEU A 89 3.83 1.08 -13.17
CA LEU A 89 2.63 1.92 -13.18
C LEU A 89 2.82 3.16 -14.08
N ILE A 90 3.97 3.83 -14.00
CA ILE A 90 4.31 4.98 -14.86
C ILE A 90 4.36 4.53 -16.33
N MET A 91 4.99 3.40 -16.63
CA MET A 91 5.00 2.84 -17.99
C MET A 91 3.58 2.49 -18.47
N SER A 92 2.74 1.95 -17.59
CA SER A 92 1.33 1.70 -17.86
C SER A 92 0.57 2.99 -18.21
N SER A 93 0.87 4.09 -17.52
CA SER A 93 0.33 5.42 -17.82
C SER A 93 0.75 5.90 -19.21
N VAL A 94 2.03 5.76 -19.59
CA VAL A 94 2.50 6.09 -20.95
C VAL A 94 1.75 5.30 -22.01
N THR A 95 1.52 3.99 -21.80
CA THR A 95 0.74 3.19 -22.76
C THR A 95 -0.71 3.69 -22.88
N MET A 96 -1.32 4.18 -21.80
CA MET A 96 -2.66 4.76 -21.87
C MET A 96 -2.70 6.05 -22.71
N VAL A 97 -1.70 6.93 -22.58
CA VAL A 97 -1.61 8.14 -23.44
C VAL A 97 -1.57 7.75 -24.92
N LEU A 98 -0.78 6.72 -25.27
CA LEU A 98 -0.67 6.22 -26.64
C LEU A 98 -1.98 5.58 -27.12
N ALA A 99 -2.73 4.92 -26.23
CA ALA A 99 -4.05 4.41 -26.54
C ALA A 99 -5.05 5.53 -26.87
N VAL A 100 -5.02 6.61 -26.09
CA VAL A 100 -5.87 7.79 -26.32
C VAL A 100 -5.51 8.48 -27.64
N ASP A 101 -4.22 8.69 -27.92
CA ASP A 101 -3.76 9.29 -29.18
C ASP A 101 -4.14 8.43 -30.41
N ALA A 102 -3.96 7.11 -30.31
CA ALA A 102 -4.41 6.18 -31.34
C ALA A 102 -5.94 6.24 -31.56
N GLY A 103 -6.70 6.51 -30.48
CA GLY A 103 -8.15 6.70 -30.52
C GLY A 103 -8.56 7.97 -31.27
N HIS A 104 -7.82 9.08 -31.12
CA HIS A 104 -8.03 10.29 -31.91
C HIS A 104 -7.80 10.05 -33.41
N HIS A 105 -6.85 9.19 -33.75
CA HIS A 105 -6.57 8.78 -35.13
C HIS A 105 -7.46 7.63 -35.62
N MET A 106 -8.50 7.25 -34.87
CA MET A 106 -9.44 6.16 -35.18
C MET A 106 -8.75 4.81 -35.47
N ASN A 107 -7.55 4.59 -34.93
CA ASN A 107 -6.75 3.39 -35.20
C ASN A 107 -7.04 2.31 -34.15
N LYS A 108 -8.09 1.52 -34.40
CA LYS A 108 -8.52 0.44 -33.49
C LYS A 108 -7.41 -0.53 -33.11
N ALA A 109 -6.57 -0.95 -34.05
CA ALA A 109 -5.53 -1.94 -33.79
C ALA A 109 -4.53 -1.43 -32.74
N LYS A 110 -4.08 -0.17 -32.90
CA LYS A 110 -3.19 0.48 -31.93
C LYS A 110 -3.86 0.72 -30.58
N VAL A 111 -5.11 1.21 -30.57
CA VAL A 111 -5.88 1.39 -29.32
C VAL A 111 -5.97 0.07 -28.55
N THR A 112 -6.30 -1.02 -29.25
CA THR A 112 -6.43 -2.35 -28.66
C THR A 112 -5.11 -2.80 -28.03
N LEU A 113 -3.99 -2.68 -28.76
CA LEU A 113 -2.67 -3.06 -28.25
C LEU A 113 -2.27 -2.24 -27.02
N TYR A 114 -2.39 -0.92 -27.08
CA TYR A 114 -1.96 -0.06 -25.99
C TYR A 114 -2.83 -0.22 -24.74
N MET A 115 -4.16 -0.33 -24.89
CA MET A 115 -5.05 -0.63 -23.78
C MET A 115 -4.75 -1.99 -23.14
N PHE A 116 -4.41 -3.00 -23.94
CA PHE A 116 -4.03 -4.31 -23.42
C PHE A 116 -2.76 -4.23 -22.57
N LEU A 117 -1.74 -3.47 -23.03
CA LEU A 117 -0.53 -3.23 -22.25
C LEU A 117 -0.82 -2.47 -20.94
N THR A 118 -1.73 -1.48 -20.98
CA THR A 118 -2.17 -0.77 -19.77
C THR A 118 -2.84 -1.70 -18.76
N ILE A 119 -3.70 -2.62 -19.22
CA ILE A 119 -4.36 -3.59 -18.34
C ILE A 119 -3.33 -4.52 -17.69
N ILE A 120 -2.33 -4.99 -18.45
CA ILE A 120 -1.25 -5.82 -17.91
C ILE A 120 -0.46 -5.05 -16.84
N GLY A 121 -0.05 -3.82 -17.14
CA GLY A 121 0.68 -2.98 -16.18
C GLY A 121 -0.10 -2.76 -14.89
N GLY A 122 -1.38 -2.41 -14.99
CA GLY A 122 -2.28 -2.27 -13.85
C GLY A 122 -2.50 -3.56 -13.06
N ALA A 123 -2.65 -4.70 -13.73
CA ALA A 123 -2.83 -5.99 -13.07
C ALA A 123 -1.56 -6.45 -12.32
N ILE A 124 -0.39 -6.25 -12.93
CA ILE A 124 0.90 -6.51 -12.28
C ILE A 124 1.03 -5.65 -11.03
N PHE A 125 0.68 -4.36 -11.12
CA PHE A 125 0.75 -3.45 -9.98
C PHE A 125 -0.17 -3.88 -8.82
N VAL A 126 -1.45 -4.17 -9.09
CA VAL A 126 -2.40 -4.61 -8.05
C VAL A 126 -1.97 -5.95 -7.43
N GLY A 127 -1.49 -6.89 -8.25
CA GLY A 127 -0.95 -8.15 -7.76
C GLY A 127 0.29 -7.96 -6.88
N SER A 128 1.14 -7.00 -7.25
CA SER A 128 2.35 -6.67 -6.50
C SER A 128 2.02 -6.04 -5.14
N GLN A 129 1.05 -5.13 -5.10
CA GLN A 129 0.55 -4.55 -3.85
C GLN A 129 -0.08 -5.59 -2.93
N ALA A 130 -0.91 -6.48 -3.46
CA ALA A 130 -1.51 -7.56 -2.66
C ALA A 130 -0.46 -8.50 -2.07
N TRP A 131 0.61 -8.77 -2.82
CA TRP A 131 1.74 -9.56 -2.33
C TRP A 131 2.54 -8.82 -1.25
N GLU A 132 2.86 -7.54 -1.45
CA GLU A 132 3.55 -6.72 -0.45
C GLU A 132 2.76 -6.67 0.87
N TRP A 133 1.44 -6.49 0.78
CA TRP A 133 0.55 -6.57 1.95
C TRP A 133 0.59 -7.93 2.63
N ALA A 134 0.55 -9.02 1.87
CA ALA A 134 0.59 -10.37 2.44
C ALA A 134 1.90 -10.61 3.21
N THR A 135 3.04 -10.22 2.64
CA THR A 135 4.35 -10.30 3.28
C THR A 135 4.41 -9.42 4.53
N PHE A 136 3.91 -8.19 4.45
CA PHE A 136 3.90 -7.25 5.58
C PHE A 136 2.97 -7.68 6.73
N ILE A 137 1.84 -8.32 6.42
CA ILE A 137 0.92 -8.89 7.41
C ILE A 137 1.51 -10.14 8.05
N GLN A 138 2.22 -10.97 7.29
CA GLN A 138 2.85 -12.18 7.79
C GLN A 138 4.02 -11.85 8.73
N GLY A 139 4.86 -10.89 8.35
CA GLY A 139 6.06 -10.48 9.07
C GLY A 139 7.18 -11.51 9.03
N ASP A 140 8.41 -11.03 9.23
CA ASP A 140 9.62 -11.86 9.07
C ASP A 140 10.36 -12.06 10.38
N TYR A 141 10.39 -11.02 11.21
CA TYR A 141 11.24 -10.99 12.39
C TYR A 141 10.46 -11.17 13.68
N GLY A 142 9.24 -10.63 13.75
CA GLY A 142 8.54 -10.47 15.01
C GLY A 142 9.18 -9.43 15.93
N ALA A 143 8.41 -9.03 16.93
CA ALA A 143 8.79 -8.05 17.95
C ALA A 143 8.00 -8.28 19.26
N VAL A 144 8.42 -7.64 20.34
CA VAL A 144 7.69 -7.65 21.62
C VAL A 144 7.09 -6.28 21.90
N GLN A 145 5.77 -6.21 22.04
CA GLN A 145 5.08 -5.02 22.51
C GLN A 145 5.17 -4.90 24.03
N THR A 146 5.52 -3.71 24.48
CA THR A 146 5.57 -3.33 25.89
C THR A 146 4.22 -2.81 26.38
N LYS A 147 4.01 -2.79 27.70
CA LYS A 147 2.83 -2.18 28.35
C LYS A 147 2.59 -0.72 27.98
N GLY A 148 3.65 0.00 27.59
CA GLY A 148 3.56 1.39 27.11
C GLY A 148 3.18 1.52 25.64
N GLY A 149 2.87 0.41 24.95
CA GLY A 149 2.61 0.39 23.51
C GLY A 149 3.86 0.34 22.64
N ASN A 150 5.05 0.40 23.26
CA ASN A 150 6.31 0.44 22.51
C ASN A 150 6.75 -0.93 22.01
N ILE A 151 7.30 -1.00 20.81
CA ILE A 151 7.78 -2.22 20.17
C ILE A 151 9.29 -2.41 20.40
N LEU A 152 9.66 -3.61 20.84
CA LEU A 152 11.03 -4.04 21.05
C LEU A 152 11.44 -5.00 19.94
N GLN A 153 12.52 -4.68 19.26
CA GLN A 153 13.05 -5.45 18.14
C GLN A 153 14.33 -6.17 18.55
N PHE A 154 14.61 -7.31 17.92
CA PHE A 154 15.76 -8.16 18.26
C PHE A 154 16.78 -8.18 17.13
N GLY A 155 18.05 -8.23 17.49
CA GLY A 155 19.14 -8.34 16.53
C GLY A 155 20.52 -8.45 17.16
N GLU A 156 21.51 -8.61 16.32
CA GLU A 156 22.92 -8.69 16.68
C GLU A 156 23.75 -7.72 15.82
N TYR A 157 24.90 -7.27 16.34
CA TYR A 157 25.85 -6.52 15.51
C TYR A 157 26.67 -7.48 14.67
N VAL A 158 26.62 -7.30 13.34
CA VAL A 158 27.45 -8.04 12.38
C VAL A 158 28.37 -7.05 11.68
N ASP A 159 29.64 -7.42 11.57
CA ASP A 159 30.62 -6.67 10.78
C ASP A 159 30.38 -6.96 9.29
N VAL A 160 29.90 -5.96 8.55
CA VAL A 160 29.72 -6.02 7.10
C VAL A 160 30.57 -4.93 6.49
N ASP A 161 31.60 -5.32 5.75
CA ASP A 161 32.53 -4.42 5.06
C ASP A 161 33.27 -3.43 5.98
N GLY A 162 33.52 -3.79 7.25
CA GLY A 162 34.24 -2.96 8.22
C GLY A 162 33.35 -1.97 9.00
N GLU A 163 32.03 -2.02 8.79
CA GLU A 163 31.03 -1.28 9.56
C GLU A 163 30.19 -2.25 10.41
N GLN A 164 30.04 -1.97 11.71
CA GLN A 164 29.14 -2.74 12.57
C GLN A 164 27.69 -2.37 12.28
N LYS A 165 26.95 -3.25 11.60
CA LYS A 165 25.52 -3.05 11.30
C LYS A 165 24.66 -3.93 12.19
N PHE A 166 23.60 -3.35 12.72
CA PHE A 166 22.62 -4.09 13.52
C PHE A 166 21.73 -4.93 12.60
N LYS A 167 21.96 -6.24 12.58
CA LYS A 167 21.17 -7.19 11.80
C LYS A 167 20.01 -7.72 12.64
N ARG A 168 18.78 -7.54 12.16
CA ARG A 168 17.59 -8.11 12.82
C ARG A 168 17.60 -9.64 12.75
N ILE A 169 17.18 -10.26 13.84
CA ILE A 169 17.03 -11.72 13.97
C ILE A 169 15.56 -12.03 14.21
N SER A 170 15.06 -13.10 13.62
CA SER A 170 13.68 -13.53 13.83
C SER A 170 13.50 -14.18 15.20
N ILE A 171 12.35 -13.95 15.83
CA ILE A 171 11.98 -14.61 17.10
C ILE A 171 12.02 -16.13 16.94
N ASP A 172 11.66 -16.64 15.75
CA ASP A 172 11.65 -18.06 15.43
C ASP A 172 13.06 -18.70 15.58
N ASP A 173 14.13 -17.93 15.37
CA ASP A 173 15.51 -18.44 15.37
C ASP A 173 16.07 -18.66 16.80
N PHE A 174 15.53 -17.95 17.80
CA PHE A 174 16.07 -17.98 19.16
C PHE A 174 15.05 -18.30 20.24
N ALA A 175 13.75 -18.28 19.96
CA ALA A 175 12.72 -18.63 20.93
C ALA A 175 12.87 -20.09 21.37
N VAL A 176 12.96 -20.32 22.67
CA VAL A 176 13.02 -21.66 23.24
C VAL A 176 11.61 -22.05 23.65
N PRO A 177 11.05 -23.15 23.12
CA PRO A 177 9.70 -23.58 23.48
C PRO A 177 9.68 -23.95 24.96
N VAL A 178 8.78 -23.31 25.72
CA VAL A 178 8.53 -23.62 27.12
C VAL A 178 7.18 -24.28 27.16
N ALA A 179 7.07 -25.42 27.83
CA ALA A 179 5.79 -26.06 28.08
C ALA A 179 4.95 -25.14 28.99
N ASP A 180 4.22 -24.23 28.37
CA ASP A 180 3.21 -23.40 29.01
C ASP A 180 1.84 -23.92 28.57
N VAL A 181 0.87 -23.92 29.48
CA VAL A 181 -0.47 -24.44 29.22
C VAL A 181 -1.27 -23.35 28.50
N ARG A 182 -0.89 -23.06 27.25
CA ARG A 182 -1.63 -22.15 26.38
C ARG A 182 -2.85 -22.89 25.85
N VAL A 183 -4.03 -22.54 26.38
CA VAL A 183 -5.30 -23.02 25.85
C VAL A 183 -5.94 -21.86 25.13
N GLU A 184 -5.98 -21.93 23.80
CA GLU A 184 -6.76 -20.99 23.00
C GLU A 184 -8.26 -21.28 23.21
N HIS A 185 -9.03 -20.22 23.48
CA HIS A 185 -10.48 -20.32 23.59
C HIS A 185 -11.12 -20.44 22.21
N GLU A 186 -11.20 -21.67 21.70
CA GLU A 186 -11.98 -21.96 20.50
C GLU A 186 -13.48 -22.00 20.82
N ARG A 187 -14.36 -21.71 19.83
CA ARG A 187 -15.83 -21.83 19.99
C ARG A 187 -16.31 -23.19 20.52
N LYS A 188 -15.51 -24.24 20.35
CA LYS A 188 -15.76 -25.59 20.88
C LYS A 188 -15.48 -25.74 22.39
N ASN A 189 -14.76 -24.78 23.00
CA ASN A 189 -14.29 -24.81 24.39
C ASN A 189 -15.23 -24.11 25.40
N GLY A 190 -16.44 -23.72 24.98
CA GLY A 190 -17.58 -23.56 25.91
C GLY A 190 -17.90 -22.18 26.47
N LEU A 191 -17.27 -21.10 26.01
CA LEU A 191 -17.71 -19.73 26.34
C LEU A 191 -18.53 -19.15 25.19
N TRP A 192 -19.86 -19.24 25.31
CA TRP A 192 -20.77 -18.57 24.38
C TRP A 192 -20.62 -17.05 24.54
N PHE A 193 -20.49 -16.34 23.42
CA PHE A 193 -20.36 -14.87 23.35
C PHE A 193 -19.04 -14.28 23.87
N VAL A 194 -18.00 -15.10 24.03
CA VAL A 194 -16.63 -14.63 24.30
C VAL A 194 -15.76 -15.00 23.10
N ASP A 195 -15.35 -13.98 22.34
CA ASP A 195 -14.34 -14.13 21.29
C ASP A 195 -13.02 -13.62 21.88
N GLU A 196 -12.02 -14.49 22.01
CA GLU A 196 -10.65 -14.09 22.35
C GLU A 196 -9.83 -13.89 21.07
N ALA A 197 -8.90 -12.95 21.11
CA ALA A 197 -7.94 -12.78 20.03
C ALA A 197 -7.03 -14.02 19.93
N PRO A 198 -6.61 -14.42 18.72
CA PRO A 198 -5.69 -15.54 18.56
C PRO A 198 -4.42 -15.30 19.37
N LEU A 199 -3.99 -16.32 20.09
CA LEU A 199 -2.77 -16.24 20.89
C LEU A 199 -1.57 -16.12 19.95
N PRO A 200 -0.58 -15.25 20.27
CA PRO A 200 0.64 -15.18 19.48
C PRO A 200 1.40 -16.51 19.55
N GLU A 201 2.08 -16.87 18.47
CA GLU A 201 2.81 -18.13 18.31
C GLU A 201 3.78 -18.40 19.48
N TYR A 202 4.44 -17.35 19.98
CA TYR A 202 5.37 -17.42 21.11
C TYR A 202 4.91 -16.57 22.31
N SER A 203 5.38 -16.93 23.50
CA SER A 203 5.17 -16.17 24.74
C SER A 203 6.35 -15.26 25.04
N VAL A 204 6.08 -14.20 25.78
CA VAL A 204 7.14 -13.31 26.29
C VAL A 204 8.16 -14.09 27.13
N ASN A 205 7.73 -15.16 27.83
CA ASN A 205 8.60 -16.01 28.62
C ASN A 205 9.54 -16.89 27.77
N GLU A 206 9.05 -17.43 26.65
CA GLU A 206 9.85 -18.20 25.69
C GLU A 206 10.91 -17.32 25.02
N ILE A 207 10.54 -16.09 24.67
CA ILE A 207 11.47 -15.08 24.15
C ILE A 207 12.51 -14.71 25.21
N TYR A 208 12.07 -14.48 26.45
CA TYR A 208 12.97 -14.12 27.54
C TYR A 208 14.02 -15.22 27.80
N LYS A 209 13.62 -16.49 27.84
CA LYS A 209 14.57 -17.62 27.98
C LYS A 209 15.45 -17.80 26.75
N GLY A 210 14.90 -17.60 25.56
CA GLY A 210 15.65 -17.62 24.30
C GLY A 210 16.73 -16.55 24.26
N LEU A 211 16.43 -15.37 24.78
CA LEU A 211 17.43 -14.32 24.97
C LEU A 211 18.45 -14.72 26.01
N GLU A 212 18.08 -15.19 27.19
CA GLU A 212 19.04 -15.65 28.21
C GLU A 212 20.03 -16.69 27.66
N ALA A 213 19.57 -17.60 26.79
CA ALA A 213 20.41 -18.61 26.14
C ALA A 213 21.40 -18.03 25.11
N ASN A 214 21.08 -16.90 24.48
CA ASN A 214 21.86 -16.29 23.42
C ASN A 214 22.44 -14.92 23.85
N PRO A 215 23.70 -14.86 24.31
CA PRO A 215 24.30 -13.63 24.85
C PRO A 215 24.56 -12.54 23.81
N ASN A 216 24.63 -12.89 22.52
CA ASN A 216 24.93 -11.95 21.43
C ASN A 216 23.71 -11.15 20.96
N ILE A 217 22.49 -11.58 21.31
CA ILE A 217 21.26 -10.92 20.88
C ILE A 217 20.96 -9.75 21.81
N LEU A 218 20.74 -8.58 21.21
CA LEU A 218 20.40 -7.34 21.89
C LEU A 218 18.99 -6.90 21.52
N VAL A 219 18.42 -6.06 22.37
CA VAL A 219 17.09 -5.48 22.17
C VAL A 219 17.25 -4.03 21.74
N ARG A 220 16.55 -3.68 20.68
CA ARG A 220 16.47 -2.33 20.14
C ARG A 220 15.10 -1.73 20.47
N ASN A 221 15.10 -0.49 20.92
CA ASN A 221 13.87 0.27 21.16
C ASN A 221 13.37 0.93 19.85
N GLN A 222 12.25 1.66 19.94
CA GLN A 222 11.71 2.40 18.81
C GLN A 222 12.31 3.80 18.64
N ILE A 223 13.03 4.29 19.65
CA ILE A 223 13.45 5.68 19.74
C ILE A 223 14.65 5.88 18.82
N ILE A 224 14.58 6.87 17.95
CA ILE A 224 15.65 7.24 17.03
C ILE A 224 16.62 8.20 17.74
N ASN A 225 17.91 7.89 17.67
CA ASN A 225 19.01 8.69 18.19
C ASN A 225 19.31 9.90 17.29
N GLU A 226 20.17 10.80 17.75
CA GLU A 226 20.62 11.97 16.96
C GLU A 226 21.31 11.58 15.62
N GLU A 227 21.81 10.35 15.52
CA GLU A 227 22.44 9.77 14.33
C GLU A 227 21.44 9.17 13.33
N GLY A 228 20.13 9.17 13.65
CA GLY A 228 19.09 8.60 12.77
C GLY A 228 18.88 7.08 12.92
N GLU A 229 19.62 6.44 13.81
CA GLU A 229 19.50 5.01 14.13
C GLU A 229 18.66 4.77 15.39
N LYS A 230 17.98 3.63 15.47
CA LYS A 230 17.20 3.24 16.66
C LYS A 230 18.11 2.86 17.83
N THR A 231 17.78 3.30 19.06
CA THR A 231 18.62 3.05 20.24
C THR A 231 18.68 1.56 20.59
N VAL A 232 19.88 1.00 20.62
CA VAL A 232 20.12 -0.37 21.10
C VAL A 232 20.39 -0.31 22.60
N LEU A 233 19.67 -1.14 23.36
CA LEU A 233 19.79 -1.20 24.82
C LEU A 233 20.96 -2.08 25.23
N SER A 234 21.55 -1.78 26.39
CA SER A 234 22.53 -2.67 26.98
C SER A 234 21.90 -4.03 27.31
N ARG A 235 22.72 -5.07 27.49
CA ARG A 235 22.22 -6.43 27.72
C ARG A 235 21.39 -6.56 29.00
N GLU A 236 21.81 -5.90 30.08
CA GLU A 236 21.09 -5.92 31.35
C GLU A 236 19.74 -5.18 31.24
N GLU A 237 19.73 -4.04 30.55
CA GLU A 237 18.50 -3.27 30.29
C GLU A 237 17.54 -4.01 29.36
N SER A 238 18.07 -4.70 28.35
CA SER A 238 17.32 -5.54 27.42
C SER A 238 16.50 -6.62 28.15
N LEU A 239 17.16 -7.36 29.05
CA LEU A 239 16.50 -8.41 29.84
C LEU A 239 15.48 -7.81 30.82
N LYS A 240 15.83 -6.71 31.47
CA LYS A 240 14.93 -6.00 32.41
C LYS A 240 13.67 -5.52 31.69
N GLN A 241 13.82 -4.92 30.52
CA GLN A 241 12.72 -4.32 29.78
C GLN A 241 11.71 -5.36 29.30
N ILE A 242 12.16 -6.55 28.90
CA ILE A 242 11.26 -7.64 28.51
C ILE A 242 10.54 -8.21 29.73
N LYS A 243 11.26 -8.42 30.84
CA LYS A 243 10.69 -9.02 32.05
C LYS A 243 9.65 -8.11 32.72
N GLU A 244 9.91 -6.82 32.78
CA GLU A 244 9.04 -5.86 33.48
C GLU A 244 7.93 -5.32 32.57
N ASN A 245 8.25 -5.05 31.30
CA ASN A 245 7.37 -4.32 30.40
C ASN A 245 6.85 -5.15 29.23
N GLY A 246 7.39 -6.34 28.93
CA GLY A 246 6.89 -7.19 27.86
C GLY A 246 5.45 -7.65 28.12
N GLN A 247 4.56 -7.41 27.16
CA GLN A 247 3.14 -7.75 27.27
C GLN A 247 2.73 -8.77 26.21
N LEU A 248 3.05 -8.52 24.95
CA LEU A 248 2.59 -9.31 23.82
C LEU A 248 3.71 -9.53 22.81
N VAL A 249 3.76 -10.71 22.21
CA VAL A 249 4.60 -11.01 21.05
C VAL A 249 3.81 -10.68 19.80
N VAL A 250 4.40 -9.89 18.91
CA VAL A 250 3.79 -9.41 17.67
C VAL A 250 4.61 -9.95 16.51
N LYS A 251 3.96 -10.47 15.49
CA LYS A 251 4.59 -10.86 14.22
C LYS A 251 3.80 -10.25 13.08
N GLY A 252 4.50 -9.58 12.18
CA GLY A 252 3.93 -8.79 11.10
C GLY A 252 3.23 -7.51 11.58
N ALA A 253 2.44 -6.95 10.67
CA ALA A 253 1.69 -5.73 10.90
C ALA A 253 0.22 -5.89 10.57
N ASN A 254 -0.63 -5.37 11.45
CA ASN A 254 -2.06 -5.23 11.27
C ASN A 254 -2.53 -3.89 11.89
N LEU A 255 -3.85 -3.67 11.91
CA LEU A 255 -4.47 -2.43 12.40
C LEU A 255 -4.41 -2.25 13.93
N VAL A 256 -3.87 -3.23 14.66
CA VAL A 256 -3.81 -3.21 16.13
C VAL A 256 -2.36 -3.27 16.61
N VAL A 257 -1.55 -4.09 15.97
CA VAL A 257 -0.15 -4.34 16.33
C VAL A 257 0.73 -4.27 15.09
N ASN A 258 1.93 -3.72 15.25
CA ASN A 258 2.89 -3.51 14.18
C ASN A 258 4.29 -3.87 14.67
N GLU A 259 4.97 -4.83 14.03
CA GLU A 259 6.34 -5.21 14.42
C GLU A 259 7.41 -4.17 14.03
N TYR A 260 7.08 -3.24 13.14
CA TYR A 260 8.05 -2.31 12.55
C TYR A 260 8.15 -0.98 13.30
N GLY A 261 7.11 -0.60 14.06
CA GLY A 261 7.04 0.64 14.84
C GLY A 261 5.64 0.89 15.39
N THR A 262 5.25 2.16 15.48
CA THR A 262 3.92 2.54 15.99
C THR A 262 2.78 1.91 15.16
N SER A 263 1.68 1.54 15.82
CA SER A 263 0.49 1.00 15.13
C SER A 263 -0.10 2.00 14.12
N LEU A 264 0.01 3.29 14.44
CA LEU A 264 -0.44 4.39 13.60
C LEU A 264 0.19 4.37 12.20
N PHE A 265 1.45 3.94 12.07
CA PHE A 265 2.08 3.77 10.77
C PHE A 265 1.35 2.72 9.93
N ALA A 266 1.08 1.54 10.52
CA ALA A 266 0.37 0.47 9.83
C ALA A 266 -1.05 0.89 9.44
N ASP A 267 -1.75 1.61 10.32
CA ASP A 267 -3.09 2.15 10.03
C ASP A 267 -3.10 3.07 8.81
N PHE A 268 -2.20 4.06 8.77
CA PHE A 268 -2.10 4.95 7.61
C PHE A 268 -1.61 4.23 6.35
N PHE A 269 -0.66 3.31 6.49
CA PHE A 269 -0.12 2.52 5.39
C PHE A 269 -1.24 1.71 4.72
N PHE A 270 -1.92 0.83 5.47
CA PHE A 270 -2.99 -0.01 4.93
C PHE A 270 -4.18 0.82 4.43
N PHE A 271 -4.55 1.89 5.12
CA PHE A 271 -5.69 2.70 4.70
C PHE A 271 -5.41 3.48 3.42
N ILE A 272 -4.28 4.19 3.33
CA ILE A 272 -3.95 5.03 2.15
C ILE A 272 -3.62 4.16 0.94
N THR A 273 -2.75 3.17 1.10
CA THR A 273 -2.38 2.27 0.00
C THR A 273 -3.54 1.38 -0.42
N GLY A 274 -4.42 1.00 0.52
CA GLY A 274 -5.62 0.20 0.24
C GLY A 274 -6.69 0.99 -0.49
N PHE A 275 -6.94 2.22 -0.07
CA PHE A 275 -7.85 3.13 -0.78
C PHE A 275 -7.34 3.42 -2.19
N HIS A 276 -6.03 3.64 -2.36
CA HIS A 276 -5.41 3.75 -3.68
C HIS A 276 -5.53 2.46 -4.50
N GLY A 277 -5.23 1.31 -3.91
CA GLY A 277 -5.34 0.00 -4.55
C GLY A 277 -6.76 -0.28 -5.05
N PHE A 278 -7.78 0.15 -4.31
CA PHE A 278 -9.18 0.08 -4.75
C PHE A 278 -9.46 0.93 -6.00
N HIS A 279 -8.87 2.13 -6.10
CA HIS A 279 -8.98 2.97 -7.30
C HIS A 279 -8.29 2.32 -8.50
N VAL A 280 -7.07 1.79 -8.31
CA VAL A 280 -6.36 1.08 -9.39
C VAL A 280 -7.15 -0.14 -9.83
N PHE A 281 -7.62 -0.97 -8.89
CA PHE A 281 -8.42 -2.15 -9.19
C PHE A 281 -9.68 -1.79 -9.98
N SER A 282 -10.43 -0.78 -9.53
CA SER A 282 -11.61 -0.27 -10.25
C SER A 282 -11.24 0.24 -11.65
N GLY A 283 -10.10 0.94 -11.78
CA GLY A 283 -9.58 1.39 -13.07
C GLY A 283 -9.21 0.23 -14.00
N VAL A 284 -8.62 -0.85 -13.49
CA VAL A 284 -8.29 -2.05 -14.28
C VAL A 284 -9.58 -2.69 -14.79
N VAL A 285 -10.59 -2.84 -13.93
CA VAL A 285 -11.91 -3.36 -14.30
C VAL A 285 -12.55 -2.51 -15.40
N ILE A 286 -12.54 -1.18 -15.26
CA ILE A 286 -13.06 -0.27 -16.27
C ILE A 286 -12.27 -0.40 -17.58
N ASN A 287 -10.94 -0.46 -17.53
CA ASN A 287 -10.10 -0.66 -18.71
C ASN A 287 -10.40 -1.97 -19.44
N ILE A 288 -10.64 -3.06 -18.71
CA ILE A 288 -11.05 -4.35 -19.28
C ILE A 288 -12.39 -4.21 -20.02
N ILE A 289 -13.37 -3.54 -19.42
CA ILE A 289 -14.69 -3.32 -20.04
C ILE A 289 -14.54 -2.51 -21.34
N ILE A 290 -13.79 -1.41 -21.31
CA ILE A 290 -13.56 -0.58 -22.49
C ILE A 290 -12.75 -1.32 -23.55
N PHE A 291 -11.76 -2.13 -23.16
CA PHE A 291 -10.98 -2.95 -24.07
C PHE A 291 -11.86 -3.90 -24.87
N PHE A 292 -12.78 -4.62 -24.22
CA PHE A 292 -13.74 -5.46 -24.93
C PHE A 292 -14.64 -4.65 -25.87
N ASN A 293 -15.09 -3.47 -25.46
CA ASN A 293 -15.88 -2.58 -26.31
C ASN A 293 -15.10 -2.08 -27.55
N VAL A 294 -13.80 -1.83 -27.42
CA VAL A 294 -12.92 -1.50 -28.56
C VAL A 294 -12.82 -2.69 -29.50
N VAL A 295 -12.53 -3.89 -28.99
CA VAL A 295 -12.42 -5.13 -29.78
C VAL A 295 -13.72 -5.41 -30.55
N LEU A 296 -14.87 -5.26 -29.90
CA LEU A 296 -16.20 -5.41 -30.51
C LEU A 296 -16.55 -4.31 -31.53
N GLY A 297 -15.71 -3.29 -31.71
CA GLY A 297 -15.92 -2.21 -32.68
C GLY A 297 -17.07 -1.28 -32.29
N THR A 298 -17.42 -1.20 -31.01
CA THR A 298 -18.49 -0.33 -30.51
C THR A 298 -18.17 1.14 -30.77
N TYR A 299 -16.89 1.54 -30.64
CA TYR A 299 -16.46 2.94 -30.82
C TYR A 299 -16.27 3.33 -32.28
N GLU A 300 -15.88 2.40 -33.16
CA GLU A 300 -15.90 2.60 -34.61
C GLU A 300 -17.33 2.88 -35.10
N ARG A 301 -18.31 2.12 -34.59
CA ARG A 301 -19.74 2.32 -34.88
C ARG A 301 -20.30 3.64 -34.34
N ARG A 302 -19.74 4.15 -33.24
CA ARG A 302 -20.11 5.46 -32.65
C ARG A 302 -19.35 6.64 -33.27
N GLY A 303 -18.30 6.39 -34.04
CA GLY A 303 -17.47 7.43 -34.66
C GLY A 303 -16.62 8.25 -33.68
N SER A 304 -16.44 7.80 -32.43
CA SER A 304 -15.67 8.52 -31.42
C SER A 304 -15.12 7.61 -30.32
N TYR A 305 -13.87 7.85 -29.94
CA TYR A 305 -13.17 7.19 -28.83
C TYR A 305 -13.19 8.01 -27.52
N GLU A 306 -14.14 8.95 -27.36
CA GLU A 306 -14.24 9.82 -26.18
C GLU A 306 -14.33 9.05 -24.84
N MET A 307 -14.79 7.80 -24.86
CA MET A 307 -14.81 6.95 -23.66
C MET A 307 -13.40 6.50 -23.24
N VAL A 308 -12.51 6.22 -24.20
CA VAL A 308 -11.11 5.87 -23.92
C VAL A 308 -10.40 7.08 -23.32
N GLU A 309 -10.67 8.29 -23.81
CA GLU A 309 -10.15 9.53 -23.22
C GLU A 309 -10.57 9.73 -21.75
N LYS A 310 -11.85 9.53 -21.43
CA LYS A 310 -12.37 9.69 -20.05
C LYS A 310 -11.72 8.69 -19.08
N VAL A 311 -11.58 7.44 -19.52
CA VAL A 311 -10.93 6.41 -18.71
C VAL A 311 -9.42 6.65 -18.62
N GLY A 312 -8.80 7.16 -19.68
CA GLY A 312 -7.41 7.61 -19.65
C GLY A 312 -7.18 8.70 -18.61
N LEU A 313 -8.06 9.72 -18.54
CA LEU A 313 -7.98 10.76 -17.50
C LEU A 313 -8.06 10.19 -16.08
N TYR A 314 -8.94 9.21 -15.85
CA TYR A 314 -8.99 8.50 -14.56
C TYR A 314 -7.67 7.80 -14.26
N TRP A 315 -7.16 7.03 -15.23
CA TRP A 315 -5.97 6.21 -15.08
C TRP A 315 -4.72 7.05 -14.77
N HIS A 316 -4.56 8.17 -15.47
CA HIS A 316 -3.47 9.12 -15.20
C HIS A 316 -3.58 9.78 -13.84
N PHE A 317 -4.80 10.09 -13.39
CA PHE A 317 -5.00 10.64 -12.05
C PHE A 317 -4.59 9.64 -10.98
N VAL A 318 -5.01 8.38 -11.11
CA VAL A 318 -4.64 7.33 -10.16
C VAL A 318 -3.12 7.15 -10.12
N ASP A 319 -2.45 7.07 -11.27
CA ASP A 319 -0.98 7.00 -11.37
C ASP A 319 -0.29 8.21 -10.70
N LEU A 320 -0.78 9.42 -10.93
CA LEU A 320 -0.24 10.63 -10.29
C LEU A 320 -0.36 10.57 -8.76
N VAL A 321 -1.50 10.13 -8.23
CA VAL A 321 -1.68 9.93 -6.78
C VAL A 321 -0.66 8.94 -6.23
N TRP A 322 -0.38 7.86 -6.97
CA TRP A 322 0.61 6.88 -6.55
C TRP A 322 2.01 7.47 -6.38
N VAL A 323 2.44 8.33 -7.30
CA VAL A 323 3.76 9.00 -7.21
C VAL A 323 3.90 9.78 -5.89
N PHE A 324 2.82 10.42 -5.43
CA PHE A 324 2.82 11.09 -4.13
C PHE A 324 2.84 10.11 -2.96
N VAL A 325 1.99 9.07 -2.99
CA VAL A 325 1.98 8.02 -1.95
C VAL A 325 3.35 7.37 -1.83
N PHE A 326 3.96 7.00 -2.97
CA PHE A 326 5.30 6.45 -3.04
C PHE A 326 6.33 7.38 -2.40
N THR A 327 6.29 8.67 -2.73
CA THR A 327 7.23 9.66 -2.20
C THR A 327 7.13 9.78 -0.66
N PHE A 328 5.91 9.88 -0.11
CA PHE A 328 5.70 10.10 1.32
C PHE A 328 5.91 8.87 2.21
N PHE A 329 5.72 7.67 1.68
CA PHE A 329 5.87 6.43 2.46
C PHE A 329 7.25 5.79 2.30
N TYR A 330 7.86 5.89 1.12
CA TYR A 330 9.07 5.13 0.79
C TYR A 330 10.32 5.99 0.65
N LEU A 331 10.20 7.29 0.32
CA LEU A 331 11.38 8.15 0.12
C LEU A 331 11.62 9.18 1.23
N VAL A 332 10.56 9.70 1.84
CA VAL A 332 10.62 10.86 2.76
C VAL A 332 10.44 10.44 4.20
#